data_AF-A0A8T5SSS5-F1
#
_entry.id   AF-A0A8T5SSS5-F1
#
_cell.length_a   1.000
_cell.length_b   1.000
_cell.length_c   1.000
_cell.angle_alpha   90.00
_cell.angle_beta   90.00
_cell.angle_gamma   90.00
#
_symmetry.space_group_name_H-M   'P 1'
#
loop_
_entity.id
_entity.type
_entity.pdbx_description
1 polymer ?
#
loop_
_entity_poly.entity_id
_entity_poly.type
_entity_poly.pdbx_seq_one_letter_code
_entity_poly.pdbx_strand_id
1 'polypeptide(L)'
;MSQNNTIFAFEDAKNKISVSSRKLYLYLIWTTIIGIVLAVVLLITLLVFLAALGLSITDFDLENIYESAETLIGSGLLTSGLVMVILLVIAILALIIISIMSYVQYYRLGTGFSKLHASDPRTETNRYISFGIYGYVIAVVAGIFIPGTFGTVVTLLGNVSLAFGVFLVYQLFQGYAEQGRFKGKHSIILFIGIALNVVASITIFFNDYGIVGSLVGFILMLIGFRNLSRDIMLVEPPKGEAVPKKDV
;
A
#
# COMPACT_ATOMS: atom_id res chain seq x y z
N MET A 1 32.54 -12.31 -13.79
CA MET A 1 32.13 -10.91 -13.47
C MET A 1 33.18 -10.34 -12.52
N SER A 2 33.76 -9.16 -12.76
CA SER A 2 34.77 -8.61 -11.82
C SER A 2 34.12 -8.29 -10.45
N GLN A 3 34.88 -8.34 -9.35
CA GLN A 3 34.36 -7.98 -8.01
C GLN A 3 33.72 -6.58 -7.99
N ASN A 4 34.30 -5.62 -8.71
CA ASN A 4 33.73 -4.28 -8.86
C ASN A 4 32.33 -4.31 -9.48
N ASN A 5 32.11 -5.11 -10.53
CA ASN A 5 30.80 -5.22 -11.17
C ASN A 5 29.73 -5.82 -10.24
N THR A 6 30.14 -6.66 -9.29
CA THR A 6 29.22 -7.29 -8.32
C THR A 6 28.79 -6.30 -7.24
N ILE A 7 29.73 -5.48 -6.75
CA ILE A 7 29.45 -4.42 -5.75
C ILE A 7 28.55 -3.34 -6.36
N PHE A 8 28.84 -2.89 -7.59
CA PHE A 8 27.99 -1.90 -8.27
C PHE A 8 26.56 -2.43 -8.52
N ALA A 9 26.41 -3.70 -8.90
CA ALA A 9 25.09 -4.31 -9.09
C ALA A 9 24.31 -4.43 -7.77
N PHE A 10 25.01 -4.74 -6.67
CA PHE A 10 24.42 -4.81 -5.32
C PHE A 10 23.91 -3.44 -4.86
N GLU A 11 24.70 -2.38 -5.03
CA GLU A 11 24.29 -1.01 -4.67
C GLU A 11 23.16 -0.47 -5.56
N ASP A 12 23.15 -0.77 -6.87
CA ASP A 12 22.01 -0.44 -7.74
C ASP A 12 20.72 -1.13 -7.26
N ALA A 13 20.81 -2.41 -6.88
CA ALA A 13 19.68 -3.16 -6.36
C ALA A 13 19.15 -2.56 -5.04
N LYS A 14 20.04 -2.23 -4.09
CA LYS A 14 19.69 -1.56 -2.82
C LYS A 14 19.00 -0.22 -3.06
N ASN A 15 19.57 0.62 -3.93
CA ASN A 15 19.00 1.92 -4.29
C ASN A 15 17.61 1.77 -4.90
N LYS A 16 17.42 0.79 -5.80
CA LYS A 16 16.12 0.51 -6.41
C LYS A 16 15.08 0.08 -5.38
N ILE A 17 15.44 -0.81 -4.45
CA ILE A 17 14.56 -1.24 -3.34
C ILE A 17 14.22 -0.06 -2.44
N SER A 18 15.23 0.74 -2.07
CA SER A 18 15.05 1.88 -1.16
C SER A 18 14.12 2.95 -1.76
N VAL A 19 14.38 3.37 -3.00
CA VAL A 19 13.56 4.37 -3.70
C VAL A 19 12.13 3.87 -3.88
N SER A 20 11.95 2.61 -4.29
CA SER A 20 10.61 2.04 -4.50
C SER A 20 9.83 1.95 -3.18
N SER A 21 10.49 1.52 -2.09
CA SER A 21 9.88 1.45 -0.75
C SER A 21 9.49 2.83 -0.22
N ARG A 22 10.35 3.84 -0.40
CA ARG A 22 10.05 5.23 -0.01
C ARG A 22 8.86 5.79 -0.80
N LYS A 23 8.78 5.50 -2.09
CA LYS A 23 7.64 5.91 -2.93
C LYS A 23 6.35 5.21 -2.51
N LEU A 24 6.39 3.90 -2.22
CA LEU A 24 5.24 3.17 -1.67
C LEU A 24 4.74 3.82 -0.37
N TYR A 25 5.64 4.12 0.57
CA TYR A 25 5.29 4.84 1.79
C TYR A 25 4.59 6.17 1.51
N LEU A 26 5.12 6.98 0.58
CA LEU A 26 4.50 8.25 0.20
C LEU A 26 3.12 8.07 -0.45
N TYR A 27 2.96 7.08 -1.33
CA TYR A 27 1.67 6.80 -1.97
C TYR A 27 0.61 6.32 -0.98
N LEU A 28 0.99 5.51 0.02
CA LEU A 28 0.08 5.12 1.10
C LEU A 28 -0.36 6.33 1.94
N ILE A 29 0.54 7.28 2.22
CA ILE A 29 0.17 8.54 2.88
C ILE A 29 -0.81 9.33 2.04
N TRP A 30 -0.54 9.52 0.74
CA TRP A 30 -1.45 10.24 -0.15
C TRP A 30 -2.82 9.60 -0.26
N THR A 31 -2.89 8.26 -0.29
CA THR A 31 -4.15 7.51 -0.25
C THR A 31 -4.95 7.85 1.01
N THR A 32 -4.26 7.92 2.16
CA THR A 32 -4.89 8.27 3.45
C THR A 32 -5.41 9.71 3.43
N ILE A 33 -4.61 10.65 2.94
CA ILE A 33 -5.00 12.07 2.86
C ILE A 33 -6.23 12.24 1.99
N ILE A 34 -6.26 11.63 0.79
CA ILE A 34 -7.42 11.69 -0.10
C ILE A 34 -8.64 11.04 0.55
N GLY A 35 -8.46 9.91 1.25
CA GLY A 35 -9.53 9.26 2.00
C GLY A 35 -10.11 10.14 3.11
N ILE A 36 -9.27 10.84 3.87
CA ILE A 36 -9.71 11.79 4.90
C ILE A 36 -10.45 12.98 4.26
N VAL A 37 -9.91 13.55 3.19
CA VAL A 37 -10.57 14.66 2.47
C VAL A 37 -11.95 14.23 1.97
N LEU A 38 -12.06 13.04 1.39
CA LEU A 38 -13.34 12.46 0.97
C LEU A 38 -14.32 12.28 2.13
N ALA A 39 -13.86 11.73 3.25
CA ALA A 39 -14.70 11.54 4.43
C ALA A 39 -15.22 12.87 5.00
N VAL A 40 -14.35 13.89 5.04
CA VAL A 40 -14.73 15.25 5.48
C VAL A 40 -15.75 15.88 4.54
N VAL A 41 -15.53 15.77 3.22
CA VAL A 41 -16.49 16.29 2.23
C VAL A 41 -17.85 15.60 2.37
N LEU A 42 -17.88 14.26 2.47
CA LEU A 42 -19.11 13.50 2.66
C LEU A 42 -19.83 13.88 3.97
N LEU A 43 -19.09 14.06 5.07
CA LEU A 43 -19.65 14.49 6.35
C LEU A 43 -20.29 15.88 6.22
N ILE A 44 -19.61 16.84 5.60
CA ILE A 44 -20.15 18.18 5.38
C ILE A 44 -21.41 18.11 4.52
N THR A 45 -21.42 17.32 3.45
CA THR A 45 -22.62 17.16 2.61
C THR A 45 -23.77 16.54 3.39
N LEU A 46 -23.51 15.53 4.22
CA LEU A 46 -24.54 14.93 5.07
C LEU A 46 -25.12 15.95 6.06
N LEU A 47 -24.28 16.79 6.67
CA LEU A 47 -24.74 17.85 7.58
C LEU A 47 -25.59 18.90 6.86
N VAL A 48 -25.19 19.33 5.65
CA VAL A 48 -25.98 20.26 4.82
C VAL A 48 -27.33 19.63 4.44
N PHE A 49 -27.34 18.36 4.06
CA PHE A 49 -28.56 17.63 3.73
C PHE A 49 -29.50 17.49 4.94
N LEU A 50 -28.97 17.12 6.11
CA LEU A 50 -29.75 17.05 7.35
C LEU A 50 -30.30 18.41 7.79
N ALA A 51 -29.52 19.49 7.62
CA ALA A 51 -29.99 20.85 7.91
C ALA A 51 -31.12 21.26 6.96
N ALA A 52 -31.02 20.94 5.67
CA ALA A 52 -32.08 21.19 4.69
C ALA A 52 -33.37 20.42 5.00
N LEU A 53 -33.26 19.13 5.37
CA LEU A 53 -34.40 18.33 5.82
C LEU A 53 -35.00 18.83 7.16
N GLY A 54 -34.15 19.29 8.08
CA GLY A 54 -34.61 19.87 9.34
C GLY A 54 -35.43 21.14 9.12
N LEU A 55 -34.98 22.01 8.21
CA LEU A 55 -35.71 23.22 7.81
C LEU A 55 -37.05 22.90 7.14
N SER A 56 -37.18 21.80 6.40
CA SER A 56 -38.44 21.40 5.76
C SER A 56 -39.44 20.70 6.68
N ILE A 57 -39.04 20.30 7.91
CA ILE A 57 -39.93 19.66 8.89
C ILE A 57 -40.50 20.69 9.88
N THR A 58 -39.80 21.80 10.11
CA THR A 58 -40.27 22.91 10.95
C THR A 58 -41.01 23.97 10.14
N ASP A 59 -42.21 23.63 9.65
CA ASP A 59 -43.14 24.63 9.11
C ASP A 59 -44.05 25.20 10.19
N PHE A 60 -43.64 26.37 10.66
CA PHE A 60 -44.47 27.44 11.21
C PHE A 60 -44.94 28.33 10.05
N ASP A 61 -46.25 28.37 9.76
CA ASP A 61 -46.98 29.43 9.00
C ASP A 61 -46.17 30.20 7.91
N LEU A 62 -46.22 29.74 6.65
CA LEU A 62 -45.12 30.03 5.69
C LEU A 62 -45.52 30.27 4.21
N GLU A 63 -46.73 30.69 3.87
CA GLU A 63 -47.19 30.81 2.46
C GLU A 63 -46.37 31.81 1.59
N ASN A 64 -45.62 32.74 2.19
CA ASN A 64 -44.82 33.75 1.48
C ASN A 64 -43.28 33.59 1.62
N ILE A 65 -42.80 32.75 2.54
CA ILE A 65 -41.36 32.47 2.70
C ILE A 65 -41.01 31.11 2.06
N TYR A 66 -42.00 30.22 1.84
CA TYR A 66 -41.80 28.91 1.22
C TYR A 66 -41.26 28.98 -0.21
N GLU A 67 -41.83 29.83 -1.07
CA GLU A 67 -41.41 29.92 -2.48
C GLU A 67 -39.97 30.41 -2.64
N SER A 68 -39.53 31.30 -1.74
CA SER A 68 -38.17 31.84 -1.70
C SER A 68 -37.17 30.86 -1.06
N ALA A 69 -37.60 30.14 -0.02
CA ALA A 69 -36.76 29.15 0.67
C ALA A 69 -36.61 27.86 -0.16
N GLU A 70 -37.66 27.37 -0.82
CA GLU A 70 -37.58 26.21 -1.73
C GLU A 70 -36.66 26.45 -2.91
N THR A 71 -36.70 27.64 -3.53
CA THR A 71 -35.80 27.97 -4.65
C THR A 71 -34.36 28.17 -4.19
N LEU A 72 -34.11 28.77 -3.02
CA LEU A 72 -32.74 28.92 -2.47
C LEU A 72 -32.16 27.60 -1.97
N ILE A 73 -32.95 26.77 -1.28
CA ILE A 73 -32.54 25.46 -0.76
C ILE A 73 -32.42 24.45 -1.90
N GLY A 74 -33.37 24.44 -2.85
CA GLY A 74 -33.33 23.57 -4.03
C GLY A 74 -32.16 23.87 -4.96
N SER A 75 -31.90 25.14 -5.27
CA SER A 75 -30.73 25.54 -6.05
C SER A 75 -29.41 25.33 -5.28
N GLY A 76 -29.40 25.55 -3.96
CA GLY A 76 -28.27 25.28 -3.07
C GLY A 76 -27.94 23.78 -2.94
N LEU A 77 -28.95 22.91 -2.86
CA LEU A 77 -28.80 21.45 -2.86
C LEU A 77 -28.31 20.94 -4.22
N LEU A 78 -28.82 21.49 -5.34
CA LEU A 78 -28.37 21.11 -6.68
C LEU A 78 -26.92 21.54 -6.94
N THR A 79 -26.54 22.77 -6.57
CA THR A 79 -25.16 23.26 -6.76
C THR A 79 -24.18 22.56 -5.80
N SER A 80 -24.53 22.36 -4.54
CA SER A 80 -23.70 21.59 -3.60
C SER A 80 -23.59 20.12 -3.97
N GLY A 81 -24.67 19.50 -4.46
CA GLY A 81 -24.67 18.14 -5.00
C GLY A 81 -23.77 18.01 -6.23
N LEU A 82 -23.84 18.95 -7.16
CA LEU A 82 -23.00 18.95 -8.37
C LEU A 82 -21.51 19.14 -8.04
N VAL A 83 -21.18 20.05 -7.11
CA VAL A 83 -19.80 20.23 -6.61
C VAL A 83 -19.31 18.97 -5.91
N MET A 84 -20.14 18.32 -5.10
CA MET A 84 -19.79 17.05 -4.45
C MET A 84 -19.48 15.96 -5.48
N VAL A 85 -20.31 15.80 -6.52
CA VAL A 85 -20.09 14.80 -7.58
C VAL A 85 -18.77 15.07 -8.30
N ILE A 86 -18.46 16.32 -8.63
CA ILE A 86 -17.18 16.69 -9.27
C ILE A 86 -16.00 16.35 -8.36
N LEU A 87 -16.05 16.71 -7.09
CA LEU A 87 -15.00 16.40 -6.12
C LEU A 87 -14.81 14.89 -5.94
N LEU A 88 -15.91 14.13 -5.89
CA LEU A 88 -15.89 12.67 -5.80
C LEU A 88 -15.21 12.05 -7.02
N VAL A 89 -15.56 12.50 -8.23
CA VAL A 89 -14.94 12.03 -9.48
C VAL A 89 -13.44 12.32 -9.49
N ILE A 90 -13.02 13.54 -9.13
CA ILE A 90 -11.60 13.92 -9.07
C ILE A 90 -10.85 13.05 -8.06
N ALA A 91 -11.43 12.82 -6.88
CA ALA A 91 -10.81 12.00 -5.85
C ALA A 91 -10.69 10.53 -6.26
N ILE A 92 -11.72 9.96 -6.91
CA ILE A 92 -11.67 8.61 -7.48
C ILE A 92 -10.56 8.51 -8.53
N LEU A 93 -10.46 9.48 -9.44
CA LEU A 93 -9.37 9.51 -10.44
C LEU A 93 -8.00 9.60 -9.78
N ALA A 94 -7.85 10.42 -8.73
CA ALA A 94 -6.60 10.51 -7.97
C ALA A 94 -6.24 9.18 -7.28
N LEU A 95 -7.22 8.48 -6.68
CA LEU A 95 -7.02 7.16 -6.08
C LEU A 95 -6.63 6.10 -7.12
N ILE A 96 -7.23 6.13 -8.32
CA ILE A 96 -6.86 5.25 -9.43
C ILE A 96 -5.40 5.48 -9.83
N ILE A 97 -5.00 6.75 -10.03
CA ILE A 97 -3.62 7.10 -10.40
C ILE A 97 -2.63 6.62 -9.33
N ILE A 98 -2.92 6.88 -8.05
CA ILE A 98 -2.06 6.47 -6.93
C ILE A 98 -1.98 4.94 -6.84
N SER A 99 -3.08 4.23 -7.11
CA SER A 99 -3.09 2.77 -7.13
C SER A 99 -2.19 2.21 -8.24
N ILE A 100 -2.30 2.74 -9.46
CA ILE A 100 -1.42 2.38 -10.58
C ILE A 100 0.04 2.64 -10.23
N MET A 101 0.34 3.83 -9.72
CA MET A 101 1.70 4.19 -9.31
C MET A 101 2.24 3.26 -8.22
N SER A 102 1.40 2.85 -7.28
CA SER A 102 1.73 1.88 -6.23
C SER A 102 2.05 0.51 -6.82
N TYR A 103 1.23 -0.02 -7.75
CA TYR A 103 1.52 -1.29 -8.43
C TYR A 103 2.84 -1.25 -9.19
N VAL A 104 3.14 -0.14 -9.87
CA VAL A 104 4.43 0.07 -10.52
C VAL A 104 5.59 0.01 -9.53
N GLN A 105 5.45 0.60 -8.33
CA GLN A 105 6.50 0.50 -7.31
C GLN A 105 6.62 -0.90 -6.71
N TYR A 106 5.51 -1.63 -6.51
CA TYR A 106 5.56 -3.04 -6.11
C TYR A 106 6.30 -3.89 -7.15
N TYR A 107 6.02 -3.70 -8.44
CA TYR A 107 6.76 -4.37 -9.49
C TYR A 107 8.25 -4.02 -9.47
N ARG A 108 8.58 -2.72 -9.35
CA ARG A 108 9.98 -2.27 -9.23
C ARG A 108 10.69 -2.84 -8.00
N LEU A 109 9.98 -2.96 -6.89
CA LEU A 109 10.47 -3.56 -5.65
C LEU A 109 10.81 -5.04 -5.88
N GLY A 110 9.90 -5.80 -6.49
CA GLY A 110 10.13 -7.18 -6.89
C GLY A 110 11.37 -7.33 -7.79
N THR A 111 11.54 -6.45 -8.79
CA THR A 111 12.73 -6.50 -9.65
C THR A 111 14.00 -6.11 -8.89
N GLY A 112 13.90 -5.21 -7.92
CA GLY A 112 15.01 -4.84 -7.03
C GLY A 112 15.52 -6.04 -6.25
N PHE A 113 14.62 -6.82 -5.65
CA PHE A 113 14.98 -8.05 -4.93
C PHE A 113 15.54 -9.14 -5.86
N SER A 114 15.02 -9.28 -7.09
CA SER A 114 15.59 -10.21 -8.07
C SER A 114 17.03 -9.86 -8.44
N LYS A 115 17.31 -8.56 -8.66
CA LYS A 115 18.67 -8.06 -8.90
C LYS A 115 19.56 -8.28 -7.69
N LEU A 116 19.05 -8.06 -6.48
CA LEU A 116 19.78 -8.26 -5.24
C LEU A 116 20.20 -9.73 -5.08
N HIS A 117 19.28 -10.67 -5.36
CA HIS A 117 19.59 -12.10 -5.36
C HIS A 117 20.65 -12.46 -6.39
N ALA A 118 20.59 -11.90 -7.60
CA ALA A 118 21.61 -12.13 -8.63
C ALA A 118 23.01 -11.66 -8.20
N SER A 119 23.09 -10.60 -7.39
CA SER A 119 24.36 -10.10 -6.82
C SER A 119 24.80 -10.81 -5.53
N ASP A 120 23.88 -11.47 -4.82
CA ASP A 120 24.14 -12.14 -3.55
C ASP A 120 23.31 -13.44 -3.43
N PRO A 121 23.68 -14.50 -4.17
CA PRO A 121 22.90 -15.73 -4.27
C PRO A 121 22.98 -16.61 -3.02
N ARG A 122 23.82 -16.28 -2.03
CA ARG A 122 24.01 -17.06 -0.79
C ARG A 122 22.77 -17.15 0.09
N THR A 123 21.74 -16.37 -0.22
CA THR A 123 20.43 -16.41 0.44
C THR A 123 19.43 -17.11 -0.48
N GLU A 124 19.30 -18.43 -0.36
CA GLU A 124 18.39 -19.25 -1.20
C GLU A 124 16.94 -18.73 -1.18
N THR A 125 16.54 -18.15 -0.03
CA THR A 125 15.24 -17.52 0.23
C THR A 125 14.92 -16.34 -0.70
N ASN A 126 15.95 -15.68 -1.23
CA ASN A 126 15.87 -14.43 -2.00
C ASN A 126 15.31 -14.67 -3.41
N ARG A 127 15.43 -15.89 -3.95
CA ARG A 127 14.91 -16.28 -5.27
C ARG A 127 13.40 -16.10 -5.40
N TYR A 128 12.66 -16.29 -4.32
CA TYR A 128 11.19 -16.33 -4.33
C TYR A 128 10.53 -15.02 -3.89
N ILE A 129 11.29 -14.03 -3.41
CA ILE A 129 10.76 -12.74 -2.97
C ILE A 129 10.01 -12.04 -4.12
N SER A 130 10.66 -11.98 -5.28
CA SER A 130 10.10 -11.35 -6.47
C SER A 130 8.81 -12.04 -6.92
N PHE A 131 8.75 -13.37 -6.85
CA PHE A 131 7.55 -14.13 -7.18
C PHE A 131 6.37 -13.75 -6.28
N GLY A 132 6.57 -13.68 -4.96
CA GLY A 132 5.51 -13.27 -4.02
C GLY A 132 4.98 -11.86 -4.31
N ILE A 133 5.89 -10.91 -4.58
CA ILE A 133 5.52 -9.52 -4.88
C ILE A 133 4.85 -9.39 -6.26
N TYR A 134 5.32 -10.11 -7.28
CA TYR A 134 4.69 -10.10 -8.61
C TYR A 134 3.33 -10.78 -8.62
N GLY A 135 3.19 -11.89 -7.89
CA GLY A 135 1.91 -12.58 -7.71
C GLY A 135 0.83 -11.65 -7.17
N TYR A 136 1.16 -10.78 -6.22
CA TYR A 136 0.27 -9.73 -5.74
C TYR A 136 -0.18 -8.78 -6.86
N VAL A 137 0.76 -8.22 -7.62
CA VAL A 137 0.42 -7.26 -8.70
C VAL A 137 -0.47 -7.92 -9.76
N ILE A 138 -0.12 -9.13 -10.20
CA ILE A 138 -0.88 -9.86 -11.21
C ILE A 138 -2.28 -10.21 -10.71
N ALA A 139 -2.39 -10.76 -9.48
CA ALA A 139 -3.66 -11.17 -8.91
C ALA A 139 -4.59 -9.99 -8.67
N VAL A 140 -4.09 -8.85 -8.16
CA VAL A 140 -4.91 -7.66 -7.96
C VAL A 140 -5.38 -7.09 -9.31
N VAL A 141 -4.51 -7.00 -10.31
CA VAL A 141 -4.90 -6.51 -11.64
C VAL A 141 -5.90 -7.46 -12.30
N ALA A 142 -5.67 -8.77 -12.25
CA ALA A 142 -6.60 -9.77 -12.78
C ALA A 142 -7.95 -9.74 -12.06
N GLY A 143 -7.94 -9.57 -10.73
CA GLY A 143 -9.13 -9.47 -9.90
C GLY A 143 -10.05 -8.31 -10.28
N ILE A 144 -9.51 -7.20 -10.80
CA ILE A 144 -10.32 -6.06 -11.29
C ILE A 144 -11.17 -6.45 -12.50
N PHE A 145 -10.65 -7.32 -13.37
CA PHE A 145 -11.36 -7.74 -14.59
C PHE A 145 -12.30 -8.93 -14.36
N ILE A 146 -12.28 -9.55 -13.18
CA ILE A 146 -13.15 -10.69 -12.85
C ILE A 146 -14.24 -10.21 -11.89
N PRO A 147 -15.51 -10.14 -12.33
CA PRO A 147 -16.59 -9.62 -11.49
C PRO A 147 -16.99 -10.57 -10.37
N GLY A 148 -17.57 -10.00 -9.31
CA GLY A 148 -18.19 -10.75 -8.22
C GLY A 148 -17.19 -11.38 -7.25
N THR A 149 -17.67 -12.36 -6.48
CA THR A 149 -16.92 -13.01 -5.40
C THR A 149 -15.62 -13.65 -5.87
N PHE A 150 -15.56 -14.13 -7.10
CA PHE A 150 -14.34 -14.73 -7.64
C PHE A 150 -13.20 -13.71 -7.80
N GLY A 151 -13.49 -12.48 -8.25
CA GLY A 151 -12.49 -11.40 -8.29
C GLY A 151 -11.97 -11.04 -6.91
N THR A 152 -12.84 -11.04 -5.89
CA THR A 152 -12.46 -10.83 -4.49
C THR A 152 -11.53 -11.93 -3.99
N VAL A 153 -11.82 -13.20 -4.30
CA VAL A 153 -10.96 -14.34 -3.93
C VAL A 153 -9.58 -14.24 -4.61
N VAL A 154 -9.53 -13.90 -5.91
CA VAL A 154 -8.27 -13.69 -6.63
C VAL A 154 -7.45 -12.57 -5.96
N THR A 155 -8.10 -11.45 -5.62
CA THR A 155 -7.46 -10.32 -4.91
C THR A 155 -6.92 -10.76 -3.54
N LEU A 156 -7.68 -11.58 -2.81
CA LEU A 156 -7.27 -12.11 -1.51
C LEU A 156 -6.04 -13.02 -1.63
N LEU A 157 -6.00 -13.91 -2.63
CA LEU A 157 -4.82 -14.73 -2.94
C LEU A 157 -3.61 -13.85 -3.30
N GLY A 158 -3.84 -12.74 -3.99
CA GLY A 158 -2.83 -11.71 -4.22
C GLY A 158 -2.25 -11.15 -2.92
N ASN A 159 -3.11 -10.79 -1.95
CA ASN A 159 -2.66 -10.30 -0.64
C ASN A 159 -1.88 -11.35 0.14
N VAL A 160 -2.28 -12.63 0.07
CA VAL A 160 -1.52 -13.75 0.66
C VAL A 160 -0.15 -13.90 -0.01
N SER A 161 -0.08 -13.78 -1.34
CA SER A 161 1.18 -13.78 -2.09
C SER A 161 2.10 -12.62 -1.66
N LEU A 162 1.54 -11.43 -1.42
CA LEU A 162 2.30 -10.29 -0.89
C LEU A 162 2.86 -10.59 0.50
N ALA A 163 2.03 -11.14 1.39
CA ALA A 163 2.45 -11.52 2.75
C ALA A 163 3.58 -12.54 2.72
N PHE A 164 3.48 -13.55 1.85
CA PHE A 164 4.55 -14.51 1.61
C PHE A 164 5.83 -13.83 1.09
N GLY A 165 5.73 -12.96 0.10
CA GLY A 165 6.88 -12.21 -0.42
C GLY A 165 7.59 -11.38 0.66
N VAL A 166 6.83 -10.70 1.52
CA VAL A 166 7.38 -9.90 2.62
C VAL A 166 7.92 -10.74 3.76
N PHE A 167 7.35 -11.91 4.03
CA PHE A 167 7.93 -12.88 4.95
C PHE A 167 9.34 -13.31 4.51
N LEU A 168 9.52 -13.57 3.21
CA LEU A 168 10.83 -13.88 2.64
C LEU A 168 11.80 -12.69 2.72
N VAL A 169 11.32 -11.45 2.57
CA VAL A 169 12.12 -10.24 2.84
C VAL A 169 12.57 -10.22 4.31
N TYR A 170 11.69 -10.51 5.25
CA TYR A 170 12.07 -10.60 6.65
C TYR A 170 13.17 -11.65 6.89
N GLN A 171 13.02 -12.86 6.33
CA GLN A 171 14.06 -13.89 6.42
C GLN A 171 15.39 -13.44 5.80
N LEU A 172 15.35 -12.73 4.67
CA LEU A 172 16.55 -12.19 4.04
C LEU A 172 17.33 -11.26 4.99
N PHE A 173 16.63 -10.33 5.64
CA PHE A 173 17.25 -9.43 6.62
C PHE A 173 17.76 -10.16 7.86
N GLN A 174 17.10 -11.24 8.29
CA GLN A 174 17.64 -12.11 9.34
C GLN A 174 18.95 -12.78 8.91
N GLY A 175 19.00 -13.34 7.70
CA GLY A 175 20.22 -13.93 7.15
C GLY A 175 21.37 -12.92 7.07
N TYR A 176 21.10 -11.67 6.68
CA TYR A 176 22.12 -10.62 6.74
C TYR A 176 22.57 -10.28 8.17
N ALA A 177 21.67 -10.36 9.15
CA ALA A 177 22.02 -10.13 10.54
C ALA A 177 22.88 -11.25 11.13
N GLU A 178 22.57 -12.50 10.81
CA GLU A 178 23.37 -13.67 11.21
C GLU A 178 24.78 -13.62 10.58
N GLN A 179 24.91 -13.07 9.38
CA GLN A 179 26.20 -12.81 8.73
C GLN A 179 26.95 -11.59 9.30
N GLY A 180 26.37 -10.86 10.26
CA GLY A 180 26.95 -9.65 10.82
C GLY A 180 26.98 -8.44 9.86
N ARG A 181 26.28 -8.54 8.72
CA ARG A 181 26.21 -7.50 7.67
C ARG A 181 25.12 -6.46 7.91
N PHE A 182 24.29 -6.68 8.92
CA PHE A 182 23.21 -5.80 9.31
C PHE A 182 22.84 -6.02 10.79
N LYS A 183 22.43 -4.97 11.51
CA LYS A 183 22.02 -5.08 12.92
C LYS A 183 20.53 -4.82 13.15
N GLY A 184 19.81 -4.29 12.16
CA GLY A 184 18.38 -4.04 12.28
C GLY A 184 17.54 -5.30 12.06
N LYS A 185 16.36 -5.36 12.67
CA LYS A 185 15.35 -6.41 12.37
C LYS A 185 13.99 -5.80 12.03
N HIS A 186 13.96 -4.53 11.60
CA HIS A 186 12.70 -3.79 11.45
C HIS A 186 11.82 -4.25 10.29
N SER A 187 12.33 -5.08 9.37
CA SER A 187 11.54 -5.74 8.33
C SER A 187 10.43 -6.63 8.90
N ILE A 188 10.53 -7.04 10.17
CA ILE A 188 9.46 -7.77 10.88
C ILE A 188 8.17 -6.95 10.99
N ILE A 189 8.29 -5.63 11.14
CA ILE A 189 7.13 -4.74 11.29
C ILE A 189 6.33 -4.71 10.00
N LEU A 190 7.01 -4.71 8.85
CA LEU A 190 6.37 -4.76 7.54
C LEU A 190 5.62 -6.09 7.34
N PHE A 191 6.22 -7.21 7.74
CA PHE A 191 5.57 -8.51 7.68
C PHE A 191 4.31 -8.56 8.57
N ILE A 192 4.42 -8.15 9.83
CA ILE A 192 3.27 -8.12 10.76
C ILE A 192 2.16 -7.22 10.20
N GLY A 193 2.49 -6.05 9.66
CA GLY A 193 1.50 -5.14 9.07
C GLY A 193 0.73 -5.75 7.91
N ILE A 194 1.43 -6.42 6.98
CA ILE A 194 0.78 -7.08 5.83
C ILE A 194 -0.01 -8.30 6.28
N ALA A 195 0.52 -9.12 7.19
CA ALA A 195 -0.19 -10.28 7.74
C ALA A 195 -1.49 -9.88 8.44
N LEU A 196 -1.47 -8.80 9.23
CA LEU A 196 -2.68 -8.26 9.86
C LEU A 196 -3.68 -7.76 8.82
N ASN A 197 -3.23 -7.10 7.74
CA ASN A 197 -4.12 -6.70 6.66
C ASN A 197 -4.73 -7.87 5.89
N VAL A 198 -3.99 -8.97 5.70
CA VAL A 198 -4.53 -10.21 5.13
C VAL A 198 -5.61 -10.78 6.04
N VAL A 199 -5.32 -10.96 7.33
CA VAL A 199 -6.28 -11.49 8.31
C VAL A 199 -7.51 -10.59 8.39
N ALA A 200 -7.33 -9.27 8.41
CA ALA A 200 -8.43 -8.31 8.39
C ALA A 200 -9.28 -8.40 7.10
N SER A 201 -8.64 -8.59 5.94
CA SER A 201 -9.35 -8.78 4.67
C SER A 201 -10.19 -10.06 4.67
N ILE A 202 -9.67 -11.13 5.29
CA ILE A 202 -10.41 -12.39 5.48
C ILE A 202 -11.61 -12.16 6.40
N THR A 203 -11.44 -11.48 7.53
CA THR A 203 -12.53 -11.26 8.48
C THR A 203 -13.60 -10.32 7.94
N ILE A 204 -13.24 -9.30 7.16
CA ILE A 204 -14.20 -8.46 6.43
C ILE A 204 -15.01 -9.31 5.45
N PHE A 205 -14.36 -10.19 4.69
CA PHE A 205 -15.03 -11.05 3.72
C PHE A 205 -16.11 -11.94 4.34
N PHE A 206 -15.92 -12.38 5.59
CA PHE A 206 -16.88 -13.28 6.25
C PHE A 206 -17.91 -12.57 7.13
N ASN A 207 -17.52 -11.53 7.89
CA ASN A 207 -18.38 -10.97 8.95
C ASN A 207 -18.17 -9.46 9.21
N ASP A 208 -17.60 -8.68 8.30
CA ASP A 208 -17.38 -7.22 8.42
C ASP A 208 -16.54 -6.70 9.62
N TYR A 209 -16.11 -7.55 10.57
CA TYR A 209 -15.40 -7.14 11.81
C TYR A 209 -13.89 -6.86 11.67
N GLY A 210 -13.35 -6.66 10.46
CA GLY A 210 -11.89 -6.51 10.26
C GLY A 210 -11.36 -5.08 10.19
N ILE A 211 -12.20 -4.05 10.34
CA ILE A 211 -11.83 -2.63 10.11
C ILE A 211 -10.67 -2.18 11.02
N VAL A 212 -10.72 -2.48 12.32
CA VAL A 212 -9.68 -2.09 13.28
C VAL A 212 -8.35 -2.80 12.98
N GLY A 213 -8.40 -4.10 12.67
CA GLY A 213 -7.22 -4.88 12.29
C GLY A 213 -6.57 -4.35 11.00
N SER A 214 -7.38 -3.90 10.04
CA SER A 214 -6.90 -3.29 8.81
C SER A 214 -6.20 -1.95 9.06
N LEU A 215 -6.75 -1.11 9.94
CA LEU A 215 -6.11 0.16 10.30
C LEU A 215 -4.75 -0.04 10.97
N VAL A 216 -4.66 -0.95 11.96
CA VAL A 216 -3.40 -1.27 12.64
C VAL A 216 -2.39 -1.85 11.64
N GLY A 217 -2.84 -2.80 10.80
CA GLY A 217 -2.01 -3.38 9.74
C GLY A 217 -1.46 -2.30 8.80
N PHE A 218 -2.30 -1.34 8.41
CA PHE A 218 -1.94 -0.24 7.54
C PHE A 218 -0.89 0.70 8.16
N ILE A 219 -1.04 1.07 9.43
CA ILE A 219 -0.05 1.88 10.16
C ILE A 219 1.30 1.15 10.23
N LEU A 220 1.29 -0.15 10.52
CA LEU A 220 2.50 -0.96 10.54
C LEU A 220 3.13 -1.11 9.15
N MET A 221 2.33 -1.14 8.08
CA MET A 221 2.85 -1.09 6.71
C MET A 221 3.56 0.23 6.41
N LEU A 222 3.01 1.39 6.85
CA LEU A 222 3.68 2.69 6.71
C LEU A 222 5.04 2.69 7.39
N ILE A 223 5.09 2.26 8.65
CA ILE A 223 6.34 2.16 9.43
C ILE A 223 7.30 1.16 8.75
N GLY A 224 6.77 0.02 8.30
CA GLY A 224 7.51 -1.04 7.66
C GLY A 224 8.18 -0.61 6.35
N PHE A 225 7.47 0.07 5.45
CA PHE A 225 8.05 0.56 4.19
C PHE A 225 9.06 1.68 4.40
N ARG A 226 8.81 2.57 5.38
CA ARG A 226 9.78 3.60 5.78
C ARG A 226 11.06 2.96 6.31
N ASN A 227 10.95 1.96 7.18
CA ASN A 227 12.08 1.25 7.73
C ASN A 227 12.81 0.44 6.66
N LEU A 228 12.10 -0.26 5.78
CA LEU A 228 12.70 -1.02 4.68
C LEU A 228 13.58 -0.15 3.78
N SER A 229 13.12 1.08 3.45
CA SER A 229 13.90 2.04 2.67
C SER A 229 15.24 2.40 3.32
N ARG A 230 15.25 2.59 4.64
CA ARG A 230 16.47 2.90 5.40
C ARG A 230 17.35 1.66 5.57
N ASP A 231 16.75 0.58 6.02
CA ASP A 231 17.44 -0.63 6.47
C ASP A 231 18.17 -1.34 5.32
N ILE A 232 17.58 -1.37 4.12
CA ILE A 232 18.24 -1.97 2.94
C ILE A 232 19.54 -1.24 2.58
N MET A 233 19.62 0.08 2.77
CA MET A 233 20.80 0.88 2.46
C MET A 233 21.96 0.60 3.42
N LEU A 234 21.65 0.17 4.64
CA LEU A 234 22.61 -0.14 5.69
C LEU A 234 23.19 -1.56 5.58
N VAL A 235 22.67 -2.39 4.69
CA VAL A 235 23.20 -3.74 4.46
C VAL A 235 24.55 -3.64 3.78
N GLU A 236 25.58 -4.24 4.41
CA GLU A 236 26.92 -4.31 3.83
C GLU A 236 26.96 -5.22 2.58
N PRO A 237 27.75 -4.88 1.55
CA PRO A 237 27.92 -5.74 0.39
C PRO A 237 28.54 -7.10 0.78
N PRO A 238 28.38 -8.13 -0.06
CA PRO A 238 29.02 -9.42 0.18
C PRO A 238 30.54 -9.22 0.24
N LYS A 239 31.14 -9.51 1.39
CA LYS A 239 32.60 -9.54 1.52
C LYS A 239 33.09 -10.65 0.59
N GLY A 240 33.91 -10.28 -0.39
CA GLY A 240 34.57 -11.27 -1.25
C GLY A 240 35.25 -12.29 -0.35
N GLU A 241 35.02 -13.58 -0.60
CA GLU A 241 35.78 -14.60 0.11
C GLU A 241 37.27 -14.35 -0.18
N ALA A 242 38.07 -14.27 0.89
CA ALA A 242 39.44 -14.72 0.79
C ALA A 242 39.34 -16.15 0.28
N VAL A 243 39.83 -16.37 -0.95
CA VAL A 243 40.01 -17.71 -1.51
C VAL A 243 40.69 -18.52 -0.41
N PRO A 244 40.10 -19.61 0.12
CA PRO A 244 40.85 -20.49 1.00
C PRO A 244 42.07 -20.90 0.19
N LYS A 245 43.27 -20.52 0.66
CA LYS A 245 44.50 -21.05 0.09
C LYS A 245 44.35 -22.55 0.22
N LYS A 246 44.09 -23.19 -0.91
CA LYS A 246 44.23 -24.63 -1.03
C LYS A 246 45.73 -24.82 -0.93
N ASP A 247 46.19 -25.27 0.23
CA ASP A 247 47.53 -25.80 0.37
C ASP A 247 47.60 -27.01 -0.58
N VAL A 248 48.20 -26.79 -1.75
CA VAL A 248 48.67 -27.83 -2.68
C VAL A 248 50.03 -27.40 -3.17
#